data_AF-A0A7C0UNZ7-F1
#
_entry.id   AF-A0A7C0UNZ7-F1
#
_cell.length_a   1.000
_cell.length_b   1.000
_cell.length_c   1.000
_cell.angle_alpha   90.00
_cell.angle_beta   90.00
_cell.angle_gamma   90.00
#
_symmetry.space_group_name_H-M   'P 1'
#
loop_
_entity.id
_entity.type
_entity.pdbx_description
1 polymer ?
#
loop_
_entity_poly.entity_id
_entity_poly.type
_entity_poly.pdbx_seq_one_letter_code
_entity_poly.pdbx_strand_id
1 'polypeptide(L)'
;MIEIINKFIQGGIMTVFSVKEVLEMAVQTEKLGAEFYTNMAARFGGNEEFRKLFEMLAEQEREHENIFHSIMEKMGSSYQMPENWGEAAKYLRAIVESEFFLGDGKVLPNFEHLKTADDVINYAITFEKVTLLF
;
A
#
# COMPACT_ATOMS: atom_id res chain seq x y z
N MET A 1 -6.74 20.47 -4.06
CA MET A 1 -5.61 19.60 -3.65
C MET A 1 -4.75 20.27 -2.57
N ILE A 2 -4.26 21.51 -2.79
CA ILE A 2 -3.51 22.28 -1.75
C ILE A 2 -4.37 22.59 -0.51
N GLU A 3 -5.68 22.78 -0.65
CA GLU A 3 -6.58 23.10 0.47
C GLU A 3 -6.81 21.94 1.46
N ILE A 4 -6.72 20.69 1.02
CA ILE A 4 -6.93 19.52 1.89
C ILE A 4 -5.70 19.32 2.80
N ILE A 5 -4.50 19.50 2.24
CA ILE A 5 -3.23 19.49 2.97
C ILE A 5 -3.20 20.64 4.00
N ASN A 6 -3.64 21.85 3.61
CA ASN A 6 -3.71 22.98 4.54
C ASN A 6 -4.71 22.77 5.68
N LYS A 7 -5.80 22.05 5.46
CA LYS A 7 -6.80 21.75 6.49
C LYS A 7 -6.29 20.74 7.52
N PHE A 8 -5.44 19.79 7.11
CA PHE A 8 -4.72 18.90 8.01
C PHE A 8 -3.65 19.63 8.83
N ILE A 9 -2.95 20.60 8.23
CA ILE A 9 -1.89 21.37 8.91
C ILE A 9 -2.45 22.37 9.94
N GLN A 10 -3.61 22.97 9.68
CA GLN A 10 -4.22 23.95 10.61
C GLN A 10 -4.97 23.31 11.80
N GLY A 11 -5.12 21.99 11.81
CA GLY A 11 -5.88 21.22 12.81
C GLY A 11 -5.05 20.48 13.86
N GLY A 12 -3.93 21.02 14.32
CA GLY A 12 -3.38 20.72 15.65
C GLY A 12 -2.88 19.30 15.97
N ILE A 13 -2.78 18.37 15.03
CA ILE A 13 -2.08 17.09 15.23
C ILE A 13 -0.98 16.97 14.18
N MET A 14 0.15 17.60 14.45
CA MET A 14 1.39 17.36 13.72
C MET A 14 2.05 16.13 14.33
N THR A 15 1.58 14.93 13.95
CA THR A 15 2.32 13.69 14.25
C THR A 15 3.53 13.67 13.34
N VAL A 16 4.67 14.12 13.86
CA VAL A 16 5.97 13.91 13.21
C VAL A 16 6.28 12.43 13.38
N PHE A 17 6.04 11.62 12.35
CA PHE A 17 6.43 10.21 12.35
C PHE A 17 7.96 10.11 12.41
N SER A 18 8.47 9.18 13.21
CA SER A 18 9.88 8.81 13.18
C SER A 18 10.20 8.07 11.87
N VAL A 19 11.48 8.12 11.44
CA VAL A 19 11.96 7.37 10.27
C VAL A 19 11.64 5.88 10.39
N LYS A 20 11.66 5.36 11.62
CA LYS A 20 11.34 3.97 11.92
C LYS A 20 9.87 3.66 11.66
N GLU A 21 8.95 4.50 12.16
CA GLU A 21 7.52 4.33 11.90
C GLU A 21 7.23 4.42 10.40
N VAL A 22 7.88 5.33 9.67
CA VAL A 22 7.73 5.42 8.20
C VAL A 22 8.18 4.14 7.49
N LEU A 23 9.31 3.56 7.88
CA LEU A 23 9.76 2.30 7.31
C LEU A 23 8.83 1.12 7.67
N GLU A 24 8.25 1.12 8.87
CA GLU A 24 7.25 0.12 9.26
C GLU A 24 5.96 0.27 8.45
N MET A 25 5.52 1.51 8.19
CA MET A 25 4.39 1.81 7.30
C MET A 25 4.64 1.27 5.90
N ALA A 26 5.82 1.55 5.33
CA ALA A 26 6.22 1.05 4.01
C ALA A 26 6.17 -0.49 3.94
N VAL A 27 6.77 -1.20 4.92
CA VAL A 27 6.69 -2.67 4.99
C VAL A 27 5.25 -3.19 5.00
N GLN A 28 4.34 -2.54 5.75
CA GLN A 28 2.94 -2.96 5.77
C GLN A 28 2.23 -2.68 4.45
N THR A 29 2.53 -1.56 3.79
CA THR A 29 1.99 -1.23 2.47
C THR A 29 2.38 -2.27 1.44
N GLU A 30 3.66 -2.64 1.36
CA GLU A 30 4.14 -3.67 0.42
C GLU A 30 3.51 -5.04 0.70
N LYS A 31 3.31 -5.41 1.97
CA LYS A 31 2.59 -6.65 2.33
C LYS A 31 1.16 -6.68 1.81
N LEU A 32 0.46 -5.57 1.96
CA LEU A 32 -0.91 -5.42 1.45
C LEU A 32 -0.93 -5.46 -0.08
N GLY A 33 0.05 -4.85 -0.75
CA GLY A 33 0.23 -4.93 -2.20
C GLY A 33 0.47 -6.37 -2.68
N ALA A 34 1.37 -7.10 -2.05
CA ALA A 34 1.66 -8.49 -2.37
C ALA A 34 0.42 -9.41 -2.19
N GLU A 35 -0.31 -9.24 -1.08
CA GLU A 35 -1.57 -9.97 -0.83
C GLU A 35 -2.62 -9.61 -1.88
N PHE A 36 -2.78 -8.32 -2.17
CA PHE A 36 -3.70 -7.81 -3.15
C PHE A 36 -3.45 -8.41 -4.55
N TYR A 37 -2.22 -8.35 -5.05
CA TYR A 37 -1.88 -8.90 -6.36
C TYR A 37 -1.98 -10.43 -6.40
N THR A 38 -1.65 -11.11 -5.29
CA THR A 38 -1.86 -12.58 -5.18
C THR A 38 -3.33 -12.95 -5.35
N ASN A 39 -4.24 -12.20 -4.72
CA ASN A 39 -5.68 -12.39 -4.85
C ASN A 39 -6.18 -12.09 -6.27
N MET A 40 -5.60 -11.09 -6.93
CA MET A 40 -5.90 -10.76 -8.33
C MET A 40 -5.44 -11.85 -9.29
N ALA A 41 -4.24 -12.40 -9.11
CA ALA A 41 -3.75 -13.53 -9.90
C ALA A 41 -4.71 -14.73 -9.81
N ALA A 42 -5.19 -15.05 -8.60
CA ALA A 42 -6.18 -16.11 -8.41
C ALA A 42 -7.53 -15.80 -9.09
N ARG A 43 -8.03 -14.56 -8.96
CA ARG A 43 -9.29 -14.11 -9.56
C ARG A 43 -9.27 -14.19 -11.09
N PHE A 44 -8.14 -13.83 -11.71
CA PHE A 44 -7.97 -13.81 -13.16
C PHE A 44 -7.29 -15.08 -13.70
N GLY A 45 -7.26 -16.18 -12.94
CA GLY A 45 -6.56 -17.41 -13.31
C GLY A 45 -6.96 -18.04 -14.65
N GLY A 46 -8.14 -17.70 -15.18
CA GLY A 46 -8.60 -18.11 -16.52
C GLY A 46 -7.95 -17.34 -17.68
N ASN A 47 -7.28 -16.21 -17.41
CA ASN A 47 -6.50 -15.45 -18.38
C ASN A 47 -5.01 -15.53 -17.98
N GLU A 48 -4.24 -16.31 -18.74
CA GLU A 48 -2.83 -16.58 -18.42
C GLU A 48 -1.96 -15.32 -18.40
N GLU A 49 -2.25 -14.34 -19.27
CA GLU A 49 -1.51 -13.08 -19.34
C GLU A 49 -1.71 -12.26 -18.07
N PHE A 50 -2.96 -12.10 -17.63
CA PHE A 50 -3.27 -11.34 -16.42
C PHE A 50 -2.77 -12.05 -15.16
N ARG A 51 -2.91 -13.38 -15.09
CA ARG A 51 -2.36 -14.16 -13.98
C ARG A 51 -0.86 -13.93 -13.85
N LYS A 52 -0.09 -14.04 -14.95
CA LYS A 52 1.36 -13.81 -14.94
C LYS A 52 1.73 -12.38 -14.54
N LEU A 53 1.00 -11.39 -15.05
CA LEU A 53 1.21 -9.99 -14.68
C LEU A 53 1.04 -9.79 -13.16
N PHE A 54 -0.06 -10.27 -12.58
CA PHE A 54 -0.32 -10.10 -11.16
C PHE A 54 0.62 -10.94 -10.28
N GLU A 55 1.03 -12.13 -10.72
CA GLU A 55 2.07 -12.91 -10.02
C GLU A 55 3.40 -12.19 -10.00
N MET A 56 3.79 -11.58 -11.13
CA MET A 56 5.00 -10.77 -11.22
C MET A 56 4.94 -9.56 -10.29
N LEU A 57 3.83 -8.81 -10.33
CA LEU A 57 3.64 -7.65 -9.45
C LEU A 57 3.67 -8.05 -7.97
N ALA A 58 3.01 -9.17 -7.60
CA ALA A 58 3.05 -9.67 -6.24
C ALA A 58 4.47 -10.03 -5.77
N GLU A 59 5.33 -10.51 -6.67
CA GLU A 59 6.74 -10.78 -6.34
C GLU A 59 7.54 -9.49 -6.18
N GLN A 60 7.29 -8.47 -7.01
CA GLN A 60 7.96 -7.17 -6.86
C GLN A 60 7.67 -6.52 -5.51
N GLU A 61 6.42 -6.56 -5.03
CA GLU A 61 6.07 -6.07 -3.69
C GLU A 61 6.81 -6.82 -2.57
N ARG A 62 7.04 -8.14 -2.72
CA ARG A 62 7.86 -8.91 -1.76
C ARG A 62 9.33 -8.50 -1.81
N GLU A 63 9.86 -8.19 -2.99
CA GLU A 63 11.21 -7.65 -3.11
C GLU A 63 11.33 -6.28 -2.43
N HIS A 64 10.34 -5.40 -2.59
CA HIS A 64 10.28 -4.11 -1.92
C HIS A 64 10.20 -4.25 -0.39
N GLU A 65 9.36 -5.15 0.12
CA GLU A 65 9.26 -5.48 1.55
C GLU A 65 10.66 -5.83 2.12
N ASN A 66 11.39 -6.71 1.43
CA ASN A 66 12.74 -7.12 1.82
C ASN A 66 13.74 -5.96 1.81
N ILE A 67 13.61 -5.03 0.85
CA ILE A 67 14.44 -3.82 0.78
C ILE A 67 14.18 -2.94 2.02
N PHE A 68 12.93 -2.69 2.37
CA PHE A 68 12.60 -1.89 3.55
C PHE A 68 13.08 -2.55 4.85
N HIS A 69 12.94 -3.87 4.98
CA HIS A 69 13.51 -4.61 6.10
C HIS A 69 15.04 -4.45 6.17
N SER A 70 15.73 -4.57 5.04
CA SER A 70 17.19 -4.37 4.98
C SER A 70 17.63 -2.96 5.36
N ILE A 71 16.82 -1.94 5.04
CA ILE A 71 17.08 -0.55 5.45
C ILE A 71 16.92 -0.42 6.96
N MET A 72 15.84 -0.96 7.54
CA MET A 72 15.60 -0.94 8.99
C MET A 72 16.73 -1.59 9.78
N GLU A 73 17.23 -2.75 9.33
CA GLU A 73 18.33 -3.45 9.98
C GLU A 73 19.62 -2.62 10.03
N LYS A 74 19.92 -1.88 8.96
CA LYS A 74 21.11 -1.02 8.85
C LYS A 74 21.06 0.20 9.77
N MET A 75 19.88 0.62 10.26
CA MET A 75 19.76 1.76 11.17
C MET A 75 20.15 1.45 12.63
N GLY A 76 20.51 0.21 12.95
CA GLY A 76 21.00 -0.19 14.28
C GLY A 76 19.92 -0.82 15.16
N SER A 77 20.22 -2.02 15.65
CA SER A 77 19.29 -2.90 16.37
C SER A 77 19.33 -2.71 17.89
N SER A 78 18.38 -1.91 18.38
CA SER A 78 17.71 -2.15 19.68
C SER A 78 16.19 -2.12 19.46
N TYR A 79 15.76 -2.78 18.38
CA TYR A 79 14.37 -2.80 17.97
C TYR A 79 13.55 -3.69 18.91
N GLN A 80 12.58 -3.08 19.57
CA GLN A 80 11.39 -3.75 20.06
C GLN A 80 10.22 -3.11 19.32
N MET A 81 9.33 -3.94 18.78
CA MET A 81 8.07 -3.45 18.23
C MET A 81 7.28 -2.85 19.41
N PRO A 82 6.76 -1.61 19.30
CA PRO A 82 5.93 -1.05 20.35
C PRO A 82 4.76 -1.98 20.65
N GLU A 83 4.44 -2.18 21.93
CA GLU A 83 3.38 -3.11 22.36
C GLU A 83 2.01 -2.76 21.74
N ASN A 84 1.80 -1.48 21.44
CA ASN A 84 0.60 -0.92 20.81
C ASN A 84 0.65 -0.89 19.27
N TRP A 85 1.67 -1.47 18.63
CA TRP A 85 1.81 -1.44 17.17
C TRP A 85 0.62 -2.10 16.45
N GLY A 86 0.05 -3.16 17.05
CA GLY A 86 -1.14 -3.80 16.51
C GLY A 86 -2.37 -2.89 16.42
N GLU A 87 -2.40 -1.79 17.18
CA GLU A 87 -3.43 -0.76 17.09
C GLU A 87 -3.06 0.32 16.06
N ALA A 88 -1.81 0.79 16.06
CA ALA A 88 -1.30 1.73 15.06
C ALA A 88 -1.45 1.17 13.62
N ALA A 89 -1.12 -0.11 13.43
CA ALA A 89 -1.29 -0.82 12.16
C ALA A 89 -2.75 -0.86 11.69
N LYS A 90 -3.73 -0.87 12.61
CA LYS A 90 -5.15 -0.79 12.23
C LYS A 90 -5.54 0.59 11.74
N TYR A 91 -5.01 1.66 12.33
CA TYR A 91 -5.23 3.03 11.86
C TYR A 91 -4.55 3.27 10.51
N LEU A 92 -3.31 2.79 10.36
CA LEU A 92 -2.59 2.81 9.09
C LEU A 92 -3.33 2.08 8.00
N ARG A 93 -3.76 0.84 8.30
CA ARG A 93 -4.61 0.05 7.41
C ARG A 93 -5.89 0.81 7.09
N ALA A 94 -6.55 1.44 8.06
CA ALA A 94 -7.78 2.20 7.80
C ALA A 94 -7.54 3.45 6.93
N ILE A 95 -6.41 4.14 7.09
CA ILE A 95 -6.02 5.30 6.26
C ILE A 95 -5.77 4.84 4.83
N VAL A 96 -4.91 3.84 4.66
CA VAL A 96 -4.64 3.14 3.40
C VAL A 96 -5.98 2.72 2.78
N GLU A 97 -6.77 1.90 3.46
CA GLU A 97 -8.06 1.41 2.98
C GLU A 97 -9.07 2.54 2.69
N SER A 98 -9.01 3.68 3.38
CA SER A 98 -9.88 4.81 3.10
C SER A 98 -9.53 5.53 1.81
N GLU A 99 -8.24 5.75 1.55
CA GLU A 99 -7.76 6.32 0.29
C GLU A 99 -7.98 5.34 -0.88
N PHE A 100 -7.84 4.04 -0.61
CA PHE A 100 -8.00 2.99 -1.63
C PHE A 100 -9.47 2.61 -1.90
N PHE A 101 -10.33 2.51 -0.87
CA PHE A 101 -11.60 1.79 -0.97
C PHE A 101 -12.83 2.49 -0.36
N LEU A 102 -12.69 3.38 0.63
CA LEU A 102 -13.83 3.94 1.38
C LEU A 102 -14.03 5.44 1.17
N GLY A 103 -14.92 5.81 0.24
CA GLY A 103 -15.42 7.18 0.06
C GLY A 103 -15.94 7.46 -1.34
N ASP A 104 -16.52 8.65 -1.56
CA ASP A 104 -16.92 9.14 -2.90
C ASP A 104 -15.71 9.54 -3.78
N GLY A 105 -14.49 9.51 -3.22
CA GLY A 105 -13.22 9.83 -3.87
C GLY A 105 -12.28 8.64 -4.07
N LYS A 106 -12.81 7.42 -4.26
CA LYS A 106 -12.01 6.21 -4.47
C LYS A 106 -10.94 6.44 -5.54
N VAL A 107 -9.68 6.12 -5.22
CA VAL A 107 -8.61 6.21 -6.22
C VAL A 107 -8.59 4.96 -7.10
N LEU A 108 -9.03 3.82 -6.58
CA LEU A 108 -9.10 2.57 -7.35
C LEU A 108 -10.50 2.26 -7.88
N PRO A 109 -10.65 1.93 -9.18
CA PRO A 109 -11.93 1.53 -9.74
C PRO A 109 -12.38 0.17 -9.18
N ASN A 110 -13.70 -0.08 -9.12
CA ASN A 110 -14.21 -1.39 -8.70
C ASN A 110 -13.73 -2.51 -9.64
N PHE A 111 -13.39 -3.69 -9.09
CA PHE A 111 -12.97 -4.89 -9.80
C PHE A 111 -13.94 -5.37 -10.89
N GLU A 112 -15.24 -5.03 -10.80
CA GLU A 112 -16.23 -5.38 -11.82
C GLU A 112 -15.94 -4.73 -13.18
N HIS A 113 -15.16 -3.66 -13.22
CA HIS A 113 -14.76 -2.97 -14.44
C HIS A 113 -13.50 -3.54 -15.09
N LEU A 114 -12.77 -4.44 -14.44
CA LEU A 114 -11.54 -5.02 -14.95
C LEU A 114 -11.83 -6.13 -15.96
N LYS A 115 -12.03 -5.76 -17.23
CA LYS A 115 -12.40 -6.69 -18.31
C LYS A 115 -11.34 -6.77 -19.40
N THR A 116 -10.58 -5.71 -19.60
CA THR A 116 -9.56 -5.60 -20.64
C THR A 116 -8.16 -5.47 -20.04
N ALA A 117 -7.14 -5.70 -20.88
CA ALA A 117 -5.75 -5.51 -20.47
C ALA A 117 -5.48 -4.06 -20.05
N ASP A 118 -6.05 -3.10 -20.77
CA ASP A 118 -5.91 -1.67 -20.45
C ASP A 118 -6.54 -1.34 -19.08
N ASP A 119 -7.69 -1.94 -18.74
CA ASP A 119 -8.32 -1.73 -17.42
C ASP A 119 -7.39 -2.23 -16.30
N VAL A 120 -6.82 -3.42 -16.50
CA VAL A 120 -5.92 -4.07 -15.54
C VAL A 120 -4.62 -3.29 -15.37
N ILE A 121 -4.01 -2.84 -16.47
CA ILE A 121 -2.77 -2.07 -16.44
C ILE A 121 -3.01 -0.70 -15.79
N ASN A 122 -4.08 -0.01 -16.15
CA ASN A 122 -4.41 1.28 -15.55
C ASN A 122 -4.72 1.14 -14.05
N TYR A 123 -5.37 0.06 -13.64
CA TYR A 123 -5.58 -0.24 -12.23
C TYR A 123 -4.24 -0.42 -11.51
N ALA A 124 -3.34 -1.27 -12.03
CA ALA A 124 -2.03 -1.51 -11.42
C ALA A 124 -1.22 -0.21 -11.31
N ILE A 125 -1.15 0.58 -12.39
CA ILE A 125 -0.46 1.90 -12.36
C ILE A 125 -1.08 2.84 -11.32
N THR A 126 -2.40 2.82 -11.17
CA THR A 126 -3.09 3.67 -10.20
C THR A 126 -2.81 3.20 -8.78
N PHE A 127 -2.77 1.88 -8.55
CA PHE A 127 -2.38 1.27 -7.28
C PHE A 127 -0.96 1.70 -6.90
N GLU A 128 0.01 1.48 -7.78
CA GLU A 128 1.41 1.85 -7.55
C GLU A 128 1.60 3.35 -7.27
N LYS A 129 0.86 4.21 -7.96
CA LYS A 129 0.94 5.66 -7.72
C LYS A 129 0.47 6.07 -6.33
N VAL A 130 -0.49 5.34 -5.77
CA VAL A 130 -1.00 5.62 -4.44
C VAL A 130 -0.08 5.03 -3.39
N THR A 131 0.49 3.83 -3.59
CA THR A 131 1.48 3.26 -2.67
C THR A 131 2.76 4.09 -2.61
N LEU A 132 3.20 4.71 -3.73
CA LEU A 132 4.33 5.65 -3.76
C LEU A 132 4.15 6.96 -2.98
N LEU A 133 2.92 7.33 -2.63
CA LEU A 133 2.62 8.55 -1.86
C LEU A 133 2.79 8.35 -0.34
N PHE A 134 2.99 7.11 0.10
CA PHE A 134 3.20 6.71 1.49
C PHE A 134 4.60 6.12 1.69
#